data_AF-A0A382VVY4-F1
#
_entry.id   AF-A0A382VVY4-F1
#
_cell.length_a   1.000
_cell.length_b   1.000
_cell.length_c   1.000
_cell.angle_alpha   90.00
_cell.angle_beta   90.00
_cell.angle_gamma   90.00
#
_symmetry.space_group_name_H-M   'P 1'
#
loop_
_entity.id
_entity.type
_entity.pdbx_description
1 polymer ?
#
loop_
_entity_poly.entity_id
_entity_poly.type
_entity_poly.pdbx_seq_one_letter_code
_entity_poly.pdbx_strand_id
1 'polypeptide(L)'
;LYIGATIGFPSLNYYELSIYNEHSFEDTINTINGGLHSFEYQEELSVYGSGINLKVGAIYRVRDNLKIGASLHSPTLYSIEETYNTSITTNFSTKSLTENSPSNYFEYELITPWKASLSASAIFNNNIIISGDYEIVDYSSSSMYSDSYSFADENETIANLYQISNNIKLGAEMNIKPFVLRSGYSRYGSAFANKDSSKENFSYGIGINNGGYFLDVAYVLSQGTNKHLLYSEEYIEPINLVKTNHSLLFTLGFRY
;
A
#
# COMPACT_ATOMS: atom_id res chain seq x y z
N LEU A 1 11.72 -7.26 -31.20
CA LEU A 1 11.00 -6.24 -30.41
C LEU A 1 9.67 -6.86 -29.99
N TYR A 2 9.33 -6.78 -28.70
CA TYR A 2 8.04 -7.22 -28.16
C TYR A 2 7.29 -5.97 -27.69
N ILE A 3 6.02 -5.86 -28.02
CA ILE A 3 5.16 -4.76 -27.57
C ILE A 3 3.90 -5.40 -26.98
N GLY A 4 3.40 -4.82 -25.89
CA GLY A 4 2.18 -5.27 -25.24
C GLY A 4 1.36 -4.09 -24.76
N ALA A 5 0.04 -4.29 -24.73
CA ALA A 5 -0.91 -3.39 -24.11
C ALA A 5 -1.89 -4.21 -23.26
N THR A 6 -2.42 -3.61 -22.21
CA THR A 6 -3.37 -4.26 -21.30
C THR A 6 -4.36 -3.21 -20.81
N ILE A 7 -5.65 -3.50 -20.94
CA ILE A 7 -6.72 -2.75 -20.27
C ILE A 7 -7.04 -3.50 -18.98
N GLY A 8 -7.00 -2.79 -17.86
CA GLY A 8 -7.29 -3.35 -16.54
C GLY A 8 -8.61 -2.82 -15.99
N PHE A 9 -9.34 -3.68 -15.28
CA PHE A 9 -10.58 -3.35 -14.56
C PHE A 9 -10.41 -3.68 -13.07
N PRO A 10 -9.61 -2.89 -12.31
CA PRO A 10 -9.43 -3.15 -10.88
C PRO A 10 -10.70 -2.84 -10.07
N SER A 11 -10.86 -3.56 -8.96
CA SER A 11 -11.88 -3.31 -7.95
C SER A 11 -11.23 -3.03 -6.59
N LEU A 12 -11.82 -2.13 -5.82
CA LEU A 12 -11.47 -1.78 -4.46
C LEU A 12 -12.59 -2.25 -3.53
N ASN A 13 -12.23 -2.92 -2.44
CA ASN A 13 -13.13 -3.20 -1.33
C ASN A 13 -12.31 -3.03 -0.05
N TYR A 14 -12.70 -2.06 0.75
CA TYR A 14 -12.04 -1.70 2.00
C TYR A 14 -13.06 -1.53 3.10
N TYR A 15 -12.72 -2.05 4.27
CA TYR A 15 -13.51 -1.96 5.48
C TYR A 15 -12.59 -1.62 6.64
N GLU A 16 -12.94 -0.58 7.39
CA GLU A 16 -12.24 -0.14 8.58
C GLU A 16 -13.22 0.00 9.74
N LEU A 17 -12.80 -0.50 10.91
CA LEU A 17 -13.50 -0.36 12.16
C LEU A 17 -12.51 0.15 13.20
N SER A 18 -12.72 1.39 13.65
CA SER A 18 -11.90 2.04 14.66
C SER A 18 -12.69 2.14 15.95
N ILE A 19 -12.12 1.64 17.05
CA ILE A 19 -12.75 1.63 18.38
C ILE A 19 -11.83 2.35 19.36
N TYR A 20 -12.33 3.42 19.94
CA TYR A 20 -11.66 4.24 20.93
C TYR A 20 -12.34 4.03 22.27
N ASN A 21 -11.56 3.58 23.25
CA ASN A 21 -12.05 3.24 24.57
C ASN A 21 -11.31 4.05 25.64
N GLU A 22 -12.07 4.74 26.47
CA GLU A 22 -11.55 5.37 27.68
C GLU A 22 -12.36 4.91 28.89
N HIS A 23 -11.64 4.55 29.95
CA HIS A 23 -12.21 4.01 31.18
C HIS A 23 -11.52 4.67 32.38
N SER A 24 -12.19 4.64 33.53
CA SER A 24 -11.58 5.02 34.83
C SER A 24 -11.10 6.47 34.87
N PHE A 25 -11.99 7.41 34.58
CA PHE A 25 -11.72 8.85 34.70
C PHE A 25 -11.39 9.22 36.16
N GLU A 26 -10.15 9.64 36.43
CA GLU A 26 -9.71 10.18 37.73
C GLU A 26 -10.14 11.66 37.88
N ASP A 27 -11.43 12.04 37.87
CA ASP A 27 -11.85 13.18 38.70
C ASP A 27 -13.37 13.47 38.91
N THR A 28 -13.66 13.88 40.15
CA THR A 28 -14.68 14.78 40.73
C THR A 28 -16.15 14.89 40.28
N ILE A 29 -16.65 14.22 39.23
CA ILE A 29 -18.10 14.28 38.91
C ILE A 29 -18.89 13.35 39.85
N ASN A 30 -19.19 13.88 41.04
CA ASN A 30 -20.20 13.45 42.02
C ASN A 30 -20.65 11.98 41.88
N THR A 31 -20.00 11.09 42.63
CA THR A 31 -20.35 9.68 42.85
C THR A 31 -21.78 9.47 43.40
N ILE A 32 -22.52 10.55 43.66
CA ILE A 32 -23.88 10.58 44.18
C ILE A 32 -24.93 10.73 43.05
N ASN A 33 -24.55 11.16 41.83
CA ASN A 33 -25.48 11.46 40.73
C ASN A 33 -25.14 10.80 39.37
N GLY A 34 -24.57 9.57 39.38
CA GLY A 34 -24.40 8.78 38.15
C GLY A 34 -23.27 9.26 37.24
N GLY A 35 -22.04 9.32 37.78
CA GLY A 35 -20.84 9.69 37.02
C GLY A 35 -20.55 8.75 35.84
N LEU A 36 -19.90 9.29 34.81
CA LEU A 36 -19.43 8.55 33.63
C LEU A 36 -18.27 7.63 34.04
N HIS A 37 -18.38 6.34 33.73
CA HIS A 37 -17.39 5.32 34.07
C HIS A 37 -16.51 4.95 32.87
N SER A 38 -17.11 4.92 31.67
CA SER A 38 -16.40 4.73 30.41
C SER A 38 -17.17 5.27 29.22
N PHE A 39 -16.46 5.51 28.13
CA PHE A 39 -17.07 5.60 26.82
C PHE A 39 -16.33 4.74 25.80
N GLU A 40 -17.09 4.25 24.82
CA GLU A 40 -16.61 3.60 23.62
C GLU A 40 -17.10 4.44 22.44
N TYR A 41 -16.17 4.90 21.61
CA TYR A 41 -16.47 5.58 20.35
C TYR A 41 -16.03 4.67 19.19
N GLN A 42 -16.96 4.36 18.31
CA GLN A 42 -16.76 3.49 17.17
C GLN A 42 -16.93 4.28 15.88
N GLU A 43 -16.03 4.07 14.93
CA GLU A 43 -16.11 4.57 13.56
C GLU A 43 -16.07 3.39 12.60
N GLU A 44 -16.99 3.35 11.65
CA GLU A 44 -17.07 2.31 10.64
C GLU A 44 -17.03 2.97 9.25
N LEU A 45 -16.07 2.55 8.44
CA LEU A 45 -15.87 3.02 7.07
C LEU A 45 -15.91 1.83 6.11
N SER A 46 -16.81 1.88 5.14
CA SER A 46 -16.90 0.92 4.04
C SER A 46 -16.68 1.64 2.71
N VAL A 47 -15.71 1.19 1.92
CA VAL A 47 -15.37 1.78 0.62
C VAL A 47 -15.40 0.70 -0.45
N TYR A 48 -16.24 0.89 -1.45
CA TYR A 48 -16.31 0.06 -2.64
C TYR A 48 -15.91 0.88 -3.84
N GLY A 49 -15.16 0.30 -4.77
CA GLY A 49 -14.80 0.99 -5.98
C GLY A 49 -14.56 0.06 -7.15
N SER A 50 -14.82 0.59 -8.34
CA SER A 50 -14.47 -0.07 -9.59
C SER A 50 -13.73 0.93 -10.47
N GLY A 51 -12.75 0.46 -11.24
CA GLY A 51 -11.95 1.36 -12.05
C GLY A 51 -11.49 0.79 -13.37
N ILE A 52 -10.88 1.64 -14.17
CA ILE A 52 -10.30 1.30 -15.46
C ILE A 52 -8.91 1.92 -15.62
N ASN A 53 -7.98 1.17 -16.19
CA ASN A 53 -6.66 1.68 -16.58
C ASN A 53 -6.14 1.04 -17.87
N LEU A 54 -5.13 1.68 -18.47
CA LEU A 54 -4.38 1.21 -19.62
C LEU A 54 -2.90 1.10 -19.25
N LYS A 55 -2.28 -0.01 -19.62
CA LYS A 55 -0.84 -0.25 -19.46
C LYS A 55 -0.26 -0.60 -20.81
N VAL A 56 0.85 0.03 -21.16
CA VAL A 56 1.58 -0.25 -22.40
C VAL A 56 3.04 -0.50 -22.08
N GLY A 57 3.69 -1.38 -22.82
CA GLY A 57 5.09 -1.67 -22.61
C GLY A 57 5.75 -2.29 -23.82
N ALA A 58 7.06 -2.15 -23.87
CA ALA A 58 7.89 -2.74 -24.91
C ALA A 58 9.13 -3.40 -24.29
N ILE A 59 9.54 -4.53 -24.85
CA ILE A 59 10.78 -5.22 -24.51
C ILE A 59 11.60 -5.36 -25.79
N TYR A 60 12.78 -4.75 -25.78
CA TYR A 60 13.76 -4.90 -26.82
C TYR A 60 14.81 -5.94 -26.42
N ARG A 61 14.91 -7.02 -27.20
CA ARG A 61 15.97 -8.03 -27.06
C ARG A 61 17.19 -7.56 -27.84
N VAL A 62 18.16 -6.98 -27.15
CA VAL A 62 19.41 -6.47 -27.74
C VAL A 62 20.28 -7.62 -28.24
N ARG A 63 20.36 -8.69 -27.43
CA ARG A 63 21.03 -9.97 -27.72
C ARG A 63 20.23 -11.09 -27.07
N ASP A 64 20.51 -12.35 -27.40
CA ASP A 64 19.81 -13.49 -26.79
C ASP A 64 19.89 -13.49 -25.26
N ASN A 65 20.99 -12.94 -24.73
CA ASN A 65 21.24 -12.84 -23.30
C ASN A 65 21.03 -11.43 -22.71
N LEU A 66 20.52 -10.45 -23.46
CA LEU A 66 20.32 -9.08 -22.96
C LEU A 66 18.98 -8.52 -23.45
N LYS A 67 18.13 -8.12 -22.49
CA LYS A 67 16.82 -7.52 -22.73
C LYS A 67 16.72 -6.20 -21.99
N ILE A 68 16.10 -5.22 -22.64
CA ILE A 68 15.76 -3.92 -22.08
C ILE A 68 14.25 -3.73 -22.24
N GLY A 69 13.58 -3.25 -21.22
CA GLY A 69 12.15 -3.00 -21.20
C GLY A 69 11.81 -1.58 -20.79
N ALA A 70 10.68 -1.09 -21.26
CA ALA A 70 10.05 0.13 -20.77
C ALA A 70 8.55 -0.10 -20.67
N SER A 71 7.92 0.47 -19.66
CA SER A 71 6.46 0.44 -19.51
C SER A 71 5.91 1.77 -19.00
N LEU A 72 4.69 2.07 -19.42
CA LEU A 72 3.92 3.21 -18.95
C LEU A 72 2.52 2.71 -18.55
N HIS A 73 2.13 3.07 -17.34
CA HIS A 73 0.84 2.75 -16.77
C HIS A 73 0.07 4.06 -16.62
N SER A 74 -1.13 4.11 -17.19
CA SER A 74 -2.06 5.21 -16.96
C SER A 74 -2.54 5.23 -15.51
N PRO A 75 -3.05 6.38 -15.05
CA PRO A 75 -3.97 6.47 -13.94
C PRO A 75 -5.05 5.41 -14.06
N THR A 76 -5.46 4.91 -12.91
CA THR A 76 -6.74 4.25 -12.77
C THR A 76 -7.75 5.30 -12.42
N LEU A 77 -8.82 5.38 -13.20
CA LEU A 77 -10.01 6.16 -12.88
C LEU A 77 -10.91 5.22 -12.08
N TYR A 78 -11.04 5.45 -10.77
CA TYR A 78 -11.96 4.72 -9.91
C TYR A 78 -13.24 5.53 -9.73
N SER A 79 -14.39 4.86 -9.83
CA SER A 79 -15.65 5.32 -9.25
C SER A 79 -15.77 4.66 -7.87
N ILE A 80 -15.92 5.48 -6.83
CA ILE A 80 -15.92 5.06 -5.43
C ILE A 80 -17.27 5.39 -4.79
N GLU A 81 -17.79 4.42 -4.05
CA GLU A 81 -18.94 4.51 -3.15
C GLU A 81 -18.43 4.31 -1.72
N GLU A 82 -18.68 5.29 -0.86
CA GLU A 82 -18.22 5.31 0.53
C GLU A 82 -19.40 5.39 1.48
N THR A 83 -19.36 4.61 2.55
CA THR A 83 -20.30 4.71 3.66
C THR A 83 -19.52 4.86 4.96
N TYR A 84 -19.82 5.92 5.70
CA TYR A 84 -19.20 6.21 6.98
C TYR A 84 -20.27 6.41 8.05
N ASN A 85 -20.12 5.73 9.18
CA ASN A 85 -21.00 5.89 10.33
C ASN A 85 -20.19 5.90 11.62
N THR A 86 -20.75 6.50 12.67
CA THR A 86 -20.14 6.52 13.99
C THR A 86 -21.15 6.15 15.06
N SER A 87 -20.67 5.55 16.14
CA SER A 87 -21.48 5.19 17.31
C SER A 87 -20.72 5.58 18.56
N ILE A 88 -21.43 6.12 19.55
CA ILE A 88 -20.87 6.37 20.87
C ILE A 88 -21.71 5.68 21.94
N THR A 89 -21.05 4.83 22.72
CA THR A 89 -21.65 4.18 23.89
C THR A 89 -21.03 4.76 25.16
N THR A 90 -21.85 5.35 26.02
CA THR A 90 -21.44 5.93 27.30
C THR A 90 -22.00 5.10 28.45
N ASN A 91 -21.13 4.65 29.35
CA ASN A 91 -21.51 3.87 30.51
C ASN A 91 -21.42 4.75 31.76
N PHE A 92 -22.56 5.06 32.35
CA PHE A 92 -22.68 5.72 33.64
C PHE A 92 -22.84 4.69 34.76
N SER A 93 -22.65 5.10 36.01
CA SER A 93 -22.80 4.19 37.17
C SER A 93 -24.18 3.53 37.27
N THR A 94 -25.20 4.09 36.63
CA THR A 94 -26.60 3.64 36.72
C THR A 94 -27.22 3.22 35.39
N LYS A 95 -26.64 3.58 34.24
CA LYS A 95 -27.16 3.21 32.91
C LYS A 95 -26.07 3.25 31.84
N SER A 96 -26.30 2.53 30.75
CA SER A 96 -25.58 2.70 29.48
C SER A 96 -26.47 3.42 28.47
N LEU A 97 -25.89 4.29 27.64
CA LEU A 97 -26.56 4.98 26.55
C LEU A 97 -25.73 4.84 25.27
N THR A 98 -26.35 4.42 24.19
CA THR A 98 -25.72 4.34 22.86
C THR A 98 -26.45 5.29 21.91
N GLU A 99 -25.69 6.15 21.24
CA GLU A 99 -26.18 7.04 20.18
C GLU A 99 -25.42 6.75 18.89
N ASN A 100 -26.11 6.79 17.75
CA ASN A 100 -25.52 6.52 16.44
C ASN A 100 -25.67 7.73 15.54
N SER A 101 -24.66 8.03 14.74
CA SER A 101 -24.80 8.98 13.65
C SER A 101 -25.73 8.41 12.57
N PRO A 102 -26.35 9.27 11.75
CA PRO A 102 -26.85 8.84 10.45
C PRO A 102 -25.73 8.20 9.65
N SER A 103 -26.08 7.22 8.81
CA SER A 103 -25.14 6.66 7.83
C SER A 103 -24.86 7.72 6.77
N ASN A 104 -23.60 8.14 6.61
CA ASN A 104 -23.18 9.08 5.59
C ASN A 104 -22.73 8.31 4.35
N TYR A 105 -23.47 8.46 3.26
CA TYR A 105 -23.15 7.85 1.96
C TYR A 105 -22.63 8.91 1.00
N PHE A 106 -21.49 8.64 0.35
CA PHE A 106 -20.86 9.58 -0.56
C PHE A 106 -20.25 8.89 -1.78
N GLU A 107 -20.31 9.56 -2.93
CA GLU A 107 -19.79 9.08 -4.21
C GLU A 107 -18.79 10.07 -4.80
N TYR A 108 -17.66 9.54 -5.27
CA TYR A 108 -16.61 10.33 -5.89
C TYR A 108 -15.75 9.49 -6.84
N GLU A 109 -15.04 10.18 -7.71
CA GLU A 109 -14.01 9.61 -8.56
C GLU A 109 -12.63 9.83 -7.94
N LEU A 110 -11.77 8.81 -8.02
CA LEU A 110 -10.37 8.87 -7.63
C LEU A 110 -9.48 8.56 -8.83
N ILE A 111 -8.59 9.49 -9.17
CA ILE A 111 -7.59 9.36 -10.21
C ILE A 111 -6.25 9.03 -9.56
N THR A 112 -5.73 7.83 -9.83
CA THR A 112 -4.41 7.41 -9.28
C THR A 112 -3.23 8.01 -10.07
N PRO A 113 -2.02 8.03 -9.49
CA PRO A 113 -0.81 8.48 -10.18
C PRO A 113 -0.50 7.77 -11.49
N TRP A 114 0.19 8.48 -12.39
CA TRP A 114 0.96 7.87 -13.47
C TRP A 114 2.13 7.06 -12.93
N LYS A 115 2.49 6.00 -13.65
CA LYS A 115 3.68 5.21 -13.35
C LYS A 115 4.45 4.83 -14.59
N ALA A 116 5.75 5.10 -14.60
CA ALA A 116 6.66 4.70 -15.65
C ALA A 116 7.74 3.77 -15.10
N SER A 117 8.20 2.82 -15.90
CA SER A 117 9.31 1.95 -15.51
C SER A 117 10.26 1.67 -16.66
N LEU A 118 11.54 1.54 -16.32
CA LEU A 118 12.60 1.05 -17.18
C LEU A 118 13.19 -0.21 -16.55
N SER A 119 13.43 -1.23 -17.35
CA SER A 119 13.97 -2.50 -16.88
C SER A 119 15.07 -3.02 -17.78
N ALA A 120 16.00 -3.77 -17.20
CA ALA A 120 17.03 -4.47 -17.93
C ALA A 120 17.28 -5.83 -17.30
N SER A 121 17.58 -6.83 -18.12
CA SER A 121 17.99 -8.15 -17.65
C SER A 121 19.04 -8.76 -18.55
N ALA A 122 19.99 -9.45 -17.94
CA ALA A 122 21.06 -10.14 -18.62
C ALA A 122 21.20 -11.58 -18.12
N ILE A 123 21.50 -12.50 -19.04
CA ILE A 123 21.76 -13.91 -18.76
C ILE A 123 23.26 -14.18 -18.90
N PHE A 124 23.86 -14.76 -17.87
CA PHE A 124 25.26 -15.15 -17.83
C PHE A 124 25.38 -16.65 -17.69
N ASN A 125 26.28 -17.25 -18.48
CA ASN A 125 26.59 -18.68 -18.45
C ASN A 125 25.35 -19.60 -18.52
N ASN A 126 24.28 -19.15 -19.16
CA ASN A 126 22.99 -19.86 -19.31
C ASN A 126 22.28 -20.26 -18.00
N ASN A 127 22.83 -19.91 -16.84
CA ASN A 127 22.36 -20.37 -15.54
C ASN A 127 22.14 -19.20 -14.56
N ILE A 128 22.72 -18.04 -14.82
CA ILE A 128 22.60 -16.86 -13.96
C ILE A 128 21.80 -15.79 -14.71
N ILE A 129 20.86 -15.16 -14.03
CA ILE A 129 20.09 -14.02 -14.53
C ILE A 129 20.32 -12.88 -13.55
N ILE A 130 20.64 -11.69 -14.06
CA ILE A 130 20.66 -10.45 -13.29
C ILE A 130 19.62 -9.52 -13.90
N SER A 131 18.81 -8.89 -13.07
CA SER A 131 17.80 -7.93 -13.49
C SER A 131 17.84 -6.67 -12.64
N GLY A 132 17.45 -5.56 -13.26
CA GLY A 132 17.26 -4.29 -12.59
C GLY A 132 16.05 -3.57 -13.16
N ASP A 133 15.31 -2.92 -12.28
CA ASP A 133 14.14 -2.12 -12.62
C ASP A 133 14.23 -0.77 -11.89
N TYR A 134 13.88 0.28 -12.62
CA TYR A 134 13.71 1.63 -12.09
C TYR A 134 12.30 2.10 -12.41
N GLU A 135 11.56 2.50 -11.40
CA GLU A 135 10.15 2.87 -11.49
C GLU A 135 9.95 4.26 -10.87
N ILE A 136 9.22 5.11 -11.57
CA ILE A 136 8.87 6.46 -11.14
C ILE A 136 7.35 6.54 -11.03
N VAL A 137 6.87 7.06 -9.90
CA VAL A 137 5.44 7.29 -9.62
C VAL A 137 5.27 8.71 -9.09
N ASP A 138 4.39 9.50 -9.70
CA ASP A 138 4.11 10.85 -9.24
C ASP A 138 2.85 10.91 -8.37
N TYR A 139 3.01 10.73 -7.06
CA TYR A 139 1.88 10.71 -6.13
C TYR A 139 1.14 12.05 -6.01
N SER A 140 1.82 13.17 -6.30
CA SER A 140 1.23 14.51 -6.28
C SER A 140 0.17 14.73 -7.37
N SER A 141 0.19 13.89 -8.40
CA SER A 141 -0.78 13.93 -9.50
C SER A 141 -2.10 13.20 -9.21
N SER A 142 -2.24 12.60 -8.02
CA SER A 142 -3.51 11.98 -7.61
C SER A 142 -4.57 13.07 -7.42
N SER A 143 -5.81 12.78 -7.76
CA SER A 143 -6.90 13.74 -7.53
C SER A 143 -8.23 13.05 -7.29
N MET A 144 -9.11 13.75 -6.59
CA MET A 144 -10.48 13.37 -6.32
C MET A 144 -11.44 14.33 -7.03
N TYR A 145 -12.60 13.82 -7.45
CA TYR A 145 -13.64 14.59 -8.11
C TYR A 145 -15.03 14.10 -7.69
N SER A 146 -16.00 14.99 -7.54
CA SER A 146 -17.41 14.66 -7.39
C SER A 146 -18.26 15.80 -7.95
N ASP A 147 -19.47 15.49 -8.41
CA ASP A 147 -20.43 16.50 -8.85
C ASP A 147 -21.08 17.24 -7.67
N SER A 148 -21.04 16.65 -6.46
CA SER A 148 -21.75 17.16 -5.27
C SER A 148 -20.86 17.91 -4.28
N TYR A 149 -19.54 17.70 -4.34
CA TYR A 149 -18.55 18.33 -3.46
C TYR A 149 -17.29 18.71 -4.24
N SER A 150 -16.72 19.87 -3.94
CA SER A 150 -15.47 20.32 -4.56
C SER A 150 -14.28 19.86 -3.73
N PHE A 151 -13.50 18.93 -4.28
CA PHE A 151 -12.26 18.45 -3.67
C PHE A 151 -11.05 19.38 -3.86
N ALA A 152 -11.27 20.69 -4.03
CA ALA A 152 -10.18 21.61 -4.37
C ALA A 152 -9.10 21.65 -3.27
N ASP A 153 -9.52 21.76 -2.02
CA ASP A 153 -8.62 21.86 -0.85
C ASP A 153 -7.89 20.52 -0.60
N GLU A 154 -8.59 19.40 -0.77
CA GLU A 154 -8.01 18.06 -0.64
C GLU A 154 -7.00 17.79 -1.76
N ASN A 155 -7.31 18.19 -3.00
CA ASN A 155 -6.39 18.04 -4.13
C ASN A 155 -5.15 18.94 -3.98
N GLU A 156 -5.30 20.16 -3.47
CA GLU A 156 -4.16 21.00 -3.11
C GLU A 156 -3.32 20.37 -1.99
N THR A 157 -3.99 19.80 -0.98
CA THR A 157 -3.32 19.05 0.10
C THR A 157 -2.54 17.86 -0.45
N ILE A 158 -3.13 17.08 -1.36
CA ILE A 158 -2.45 15.96 -2.04
C ILE A 158 -1.21 16.46 -2.79
N ALA A 159 -1.34 17.54 -3.57
CA ALA A 159 -0.24 18.09 -4.36
C ALA A 159 0.92 18.60 -3.49
N ASN A 160 0.63 19.11 -2.30
CA ASN A 160 1.64 19.62 -1.36
C ASN A 160 2.23 18.54 -0.44
N LEU A 161 1.43 17.53 -0.09
CA LEU A 161 1.84 16.47 0.85
C LEU A 161 2.67 15.39 0.15
N TYR A 162 2.34 15.08 -1.11
CA TYR A 162 2.98 14.02 -1.88
C TYR A 162 3.99 14.53 -2.90
N GLN A 163 4.90 13.65 -3.32
CA GLN A 163 5.95 13.92 -4.29
C GLN A 163 6.16 12.73 -5.23
N ILE A 164 7.07 12.92 -6.19
CA ILE A 164 7.56 11.84 -7.04
C ILE A 164 8.36 10.84 -6.22
N SER A 165 7.94 9.58 -6.23
CA SER A 165 8.66 8.46 -5.64
C SER A 165 9.47 7.71 -6.69
N ASN A 166 10.70 7.39 -6.32
CA ASN A 166 11.68 6.69 -7.14
C ASN A 166 11.96 5.33 -6.52
N ASN A 167 11.66 4.27 -7.27
CA ASN A 167 11.79 2.90 -6.82
C ASN A 167 12.87 2.18 -7.62
N ILE A 168 13.77 1.48 -6.94
CA ILE A 168 14.83 0.68 -7.54
C ILE A 168 14.66 -0.76 -7.09
N LYS A 169 14.73 -1.71 -8.03
CA LYS A 169 14.66 -3.15 -7.75
C LYS A 169 15.81 -3.82 -8.47
N LEU A 170 16.55 -4.66 -7.77
CA LEU A 170 17.67 -5.44 -8.28
C LEU A 170 17.43 -6.90 -7.92
N GLY A 171 17.64 -7.79 -8.88
CA GLY A 171 17.41 -9.22 -8.72
C GLY A 171 18.54 -10.04 -9.32
N ALA A 172 18.82 -11.18 -8.70
CA ALA A 172 19.69 -12.20 -9.23
C ALA A 172 19.02 -13.58 -9.05
N GLU A 173 19.02 -14.37 -10.12
CA GLU A 173 18.58 -15.76 -10.10
C GLU A 173 19.75 -16.64 -10.55
N MET A 174 19.95 -17.77 -9.88
CA MET A 174 20.93 -18.77 -10.25
C MET A 174 20.30 -20.16 -10.26
N ASN A 175 20.34 -20.80 -11.42
CA ASN A 175 19.79 -22.12 -11.67
C ASN A 175 20.88 -23.19 -11.47
N ILE A 176 20.85 -23.88 -10.33
CA ILE A 176 21.73 -25.01 -9.96
C ILE A 176 20.87 -26.25 -9.74
N LYS A 177 20.62 -27.02 -10.81
CA LYS A 177 19.69 -28.16 -10.76
C LYS A 177 19.96 -29.09 -9.57
N PRO A 178 18.92 -29.51 -8.83
CA PRO A 178 17.48 -29.23 -9.04
C PRO A 178 16.99 -27.89 -8.48
N PHE A 179 17.88 -27.11 -7.87
CA PHE A 179 17.56 -25.88 -7.16
C PHE A 179 17.63 -24.62 -8.04
N VAL A 180 16.83 -23.63 -7.66
CA VAL A 180 16.89 -22.27 -8.18
C VAL A 180 17.05 -21.34 -6.99
N LEU A 181 18.16 -20.63 -6.93
CA LEU A 181 18.44 -19.66 -5.88
C LEU A 181 18.09 -18.26 -6.38
N ARG A 182 17.41 -17.48 -5.55
CA ARG A 182 17.03 -16.09 -5.84
C ARG A 182 17.51 -15.19 -4.73
N SER A 183 18.02 -14.02 -5.11
CA SER A 183 18.35 -12.94 -4.21
C SER A 183 17.89 -11.63 -4.83
N GLY A 184 17.46 -10.69 -3.99
CA GLY A 184 16.99 -9.40 -4.47
C GLY A 184 17.09 -8.31 -3.43
N TYR A 185 17.20 -7.08 -3.92
CA TYR A 185 17.13 -5.86 -3.14
C TYR A 185 16.12 -4.93 -3.81
N SER A 186 15.29 -4.27 -3.01
CA SER A 186 14.42 -3.21 -3.51
C SER A 186 14.42 -2.04 -2.54
N ARG A 187 14.45 -0.83 -3.09
CA ARG A 187 14.27 0.41 -2.35
C ARG A 187 13.10 1.16 -2.97
N TYR A 188 12.12 1.45 -2.14
CA TYR A 188 10.97 2.27 -2.48
C TYR A 188 11.18 3.66 -1.87
N GLY A 189 11.13 4.69 -2.71
CA GLY A 189 11.26 6.08 -2.28
C GLY A 189 10.05 6.53 -1.47
N SER A 190 10.21 7.61 -0.71
CA SER A 190 9.07 8.21 0.01
C SER A 190 8.11 8.88 -0.96
N ALA A 191 6.82 8.56 -0.83
CA ALA A 191 5.76 9.28 -1.50
C ALA A 191 5.50 10.66 -0.86
N PHE A 192 5.89 10.87 0.40
CA PHE A 192 5.64 12.12 1.14
C PHE A 192 6.80 13.11 0.96
N ALA A 193 6.49 14.39 0.72
CA ALA A 193 7.47 15.45 0.54
C ALA A 193 8.21 15.80 1.84
N ASN A 194 7.47 15.94 2.94
CA ASN A 194 8.00 16.44 4.22
C ASN A 194 8.39 15.34 5.22
N LYS A 195 8.25 14.07 4.82
CA LYS A 195 8.49 12.91 5.68
C LYS A 195 9.13 11.78 4.90
N ASP A 196 10.23 11.25 5.43
CA ASP A 196 10.80 10.03 4.90
C ASP A 196 9.97 8.83 5.38
N SER A 197 9.32 8.17 4.42
CA SER A 197 8.63 6.89 4.56
C SER A 197 9.22 5.87 3.58
N SER A 198 10.49 6.02 3.22
CA SER A 198 11.17 5.07 2.34
C SER A 198 11.30 3.69 2.98
N LYS A 199 11.34 2.68 2.12
CA LYS A 199 11.29 1.27 2.51
C LYS A 199 12.29 0.47 1.70
N GLU A 200 13.13 -0.28 2.38
CA GLU A 200 14.08 -1.21 1.78
C GLU A 200 13.63 -2.64 2.04
N ASN A 201 13.82 -3.52 1.06
CA ASN A 201 13.60 -4.95 1.24
C ASN A 201 14.79 -5.75 0.72
N PHE A 202 15.19 -6.73 1.52
CA PHE A 202 16.18 -7.74 1.19
C PHE A 202 15.46 -9.08 1.08
N SER A 203 15.56 -9.72 -0.08
CA SER A 203 14.81 -10.93 -0.39
C SER A 203 15.76 -12.07 -0.73
N TYR A 204 15.51 -13.26 -0.18
CA TYR A 204 16.25 -14.47 -0.48
C TYR A 204 15.24 -15.60 -0.73
N GLY A 205 15.49 -16.44 -1.72
CA GLY A 205 14.59 -17.53 -2.05
C GLY A 205 15.33 -18.74 -2.59
N ILE A 206 14.71 -19.90 -2.37
CA ILE A 206 15.12 -21.18 -2.92
C ILE A 206 13.89 -21.88 -3.48
N GLY A 207 14.03 -22.41 -4.68
CA GLY A 207 13.00 -23.20 -5.34
C GLY A 207 13.54 -24.52 -5.84
N ILE A 208 12.65 -25.50 -5.99
CA ILE A 208 12.89 -26.73 -6.73
C ILE A 208 11.84 -26.85 -7.82
N ASN A 209 12.26 -27.31 -9.00
CA ASN A 209 11.34 -27.56 -10.11
C ASN A 209 11.74 -28.83 -10.84
N ASN A 210 10.92 -29.87 -10.68
CA ASN A 210 11.14 -31.18 -11.30
C ASN A 210 10.20 -31.43 -12.49
N GLY A 211 9.59 -30.38 -13.05
CA GLY A 211 8.69 -30.47 -14.21
C GLY A 211 7.25 -30.85 -13.86
N GLY A 212 7.04 -31.84 -12.97
CA GLY A 212 5.71 -32.24 -12.48
C GLY A 212 5.24 -31.51 -11.22
N TYR A 213 6.16 -30.93 -10.45
CA TYR A 213 5.83 -30.06 -9.33
C TYR A 213 6.93 -29.02 -9.16
N PHE A 214 6.56 -27.89 -8.56
CA PHE A 214 7.51 -26.87 -8.11
C PHE A 214 7.16 -26.43 -6.69
N LEU A 215 8.19 -26.16 -5.91
CA LEU A 215 8.10 -25.65 -4.56
C LEU A 215 9.09 -24.50 -4.43
N ASP A 216 8.62 -23.34 -3.96
CA ASP A 216 9.45 -22.17 -3.71
C ASP A 216 9.24 -21.69 -2.27
N VAL A 217 10.35 -21.34 -1.61
CA VAL A 217 10.37 -20.68 -0.31
C VAL A 217 11.11 -19.37 -0.46
N ALA A 218 10.53 -18.28 0.02
CA ALA A 218 11.16 -16.97 0.03
C ALA A 218 11.07 -16.33 1.41
N TYR A 219 12.14 -15.65 1.79
CA TYR A 219 12.22 -14.81 2.97
C TYR A 219 12.47 -13.37 2.54
N VAL A 220 11.69 -12.45 3.08
CA VAL A 220 11.81 -11.02 2.83
C VAL A 220 11.97 -10.30 4.16
N LEU A 221 13.12 -9.64 4.32
CA LEU A 221 13.35 -8.66 5.38
C LEU A 221 13.00 -7.29 4.82
N SER A 222 12.08 -6.61 5.49
CA SER A 222 11.63 -5.28 5.11
C SER A 222 11.93 -4.29 6.22
N GLN A 223 12.58 -3.19 5.87
CA GLN A 223 12.99 -2.15 6.80
C GLN A 223 12.49 -0.79 6.30
N GLY A 224 11.90 -0.01 7.18
CA GLY A 224 11.47 1.34 6.85
C GLY A 224 11.43 2.22 8.09
N THR A 225 11.60 3.51 7.86
CA THR A 225 11.39 4.53 8.89
C THR A 225 9.99 5.10 8.72
N ASN A 226 9.30 5.34 9.83
CA ASN A 226 8.02 6.02 9.82
C ASN A 226 7.97 6.97 11.02
N LYS A 227 7.62 8.23 10.80
CA LYS A 227 7.29 9.16 11.89
C LYS A 227 5.82 8.99 12.25
N HIS A 228 5.51 8.64 13.50
CA HIS A 228 4.12 8.60 13.95
C HIS A 228 3.83 9.82 14.81
N LEU A 229 2.67 10.43 14.55
CA LEU A 229 2.14 11.58 15.26
C LEU A 229 0.86 11.11 15.93
N LEU A 230 0.84 11.14 17.26
CA LEU A 230 -0.38 10.89 18.05
C LEU A 230 -1.27 12.13 18.12
N TYR A 231 -0.68 13.33 17.98
CA TYR A 231 -1.35 14.63 18.00
C TYR A 231 -0.68 15.56 16.98
N SER A 232 -1.26 16.75 16.71
CA SER A 232 -0.70 17.69 15.73
C SER A 232 0.74 18.10 16.07
N GLU A 233 1.52 18.38 15.03
CA GLU A 233 2.92 18.81 15.14
C GLU A 233 3.11 20.10 15.94
N GLU A 234 2.04 20.87 16.14
CA GLU A 234 2.03 22.08 16.95
C GLU A 234 2.20 21.79 18.47
N TYR A 235 1.83 20.59 18.92
CA TYR A 235 1.81 20.25 20.34
C TYR A 235 2.88 19.23 20.78
N ILE A 236 3.30 18.29 19.91
CA ILE A 236 4.25 17.23 20.27
C ILE A 236 5.17 16.89 19.09
N GLU A 237 6.46 16.71 19.37
CA GLU A 237 7.42 16.23 18.38
C GLU A 237 7.12 14.79 17.92
N PRO A 238 7.21 14.49 16.61
CA PRO A 238 6.96 13.16 16.09
C PRO A 238 7.96 12.10 16.60
N ILE A 239 7.45 10.93 16.97
CA ILE A 239 8.29 9.79 17.38
C ILE A 239 8.80 9.07 16.12
N ASN A 240 10.11 8.86 16.04
CA ASN A 240 10.73 8.03 15.00
C ASN A 240 10.46 6.54 15.29
N LEU A 241 9.66 5.90 14.46
CA LEU A 241 9.46 4.45 14.48
C LEU A 241 10.35 3.78 13.43
N VAL A 242 11.15 2.82 13.86
CA VAL A 242 11.83 1.88 12.96
C VAL A 242 10.93 0.67 12.81
N LYS A 243 10.40 0.46 11.59
CA LYS A 243 9.58 -0.72 11.26
C LYS A 243 10.46 -1.77 10.60
N THR A 244 10.59 -2.92 11.25
CA THR A 244 11.25 -4.10 10.70
C THR A 244 10.24 -5.22 10.59
N ASN A 245 9.95 -5.67 9.37
CA ASN A 245 9.01 -6.73 9.09
C ASN A 245 9.74 -7.93 8.47
N HIS A 246 9.41 -9.12 8.97
CA HIS A 246 9.90 -10.40 8.46
C HIS A 246 8.74 -11.13 7.78
N SER A 247 8.91 -11.51 6.52
CA SER A 247 7.89 -12.25 5.78
C SER A 247 8.47 -13.55 5.23
N LEU A 248 7.76 -14.65 5.47
CA LEU A 248 8.04 -15.95 4.87
C LEU A 248 6.92 -16.29 3.89
N LEU A 249 7.30 -16.61 2.66
CA LEU A 249 6.39 -16.95 1.58
C LEU A 249 6.67 -18.38 1.12
N PHE A 250 5.61 -19.13 0.90
CA PHE A 250 5.66 -20.51 0.43
C PHE A 250 4.76 -20.64 -0.79
N THR A 251 5.28 -21.26 -1.85
CA THR A 251 4.50 -21.58 -3.05
C THR A 251 4.67 -23.06 -3.36
N LEU A 252 3.56 -23.73 -3.65
CA LEU A 252 3.53 -25.12 -4.09
C LEU A 252 2.62 -25.20 -5.32
N GLY A 253 3.11 -25.85 -6.38
CA GLY A 253 2.33 -26.07 -7.58
C GLY A 253 2.58 -27.44 -8.18
N PHE A 254 1.51 -28.02 -8.71
CA PHE A 254 1.53 -29.31 -9.38
C PHE A 254 1.18 -29.09 -10.85
N ARG A 255 1.92 -29.74 -11.75
CA ARG A 255 1.69 -29.74 -13.20
C ARG A 255 1.34 -31.16 -13.61
N TYR A 256 0.17 -31.31 -14.21
CA TYR A 256 -0.38 -32.56 -14.73
C TYR A 256 -0.33 -32.55 -16.26
#